data_AF-A0A645AWG5-F1
#
_entry.id   AF-A0A645AWG5-F1
#
_cell.length_a   1.000
_cell.length_b   1.000
_cell.length_c   1.000
_cell.angle_alpha   90.00
_cell.angle_beta   90.00
_cell.angle_gamma   90.00
#
_symmetry.space_group_name_H-M   'P 1'
#
loop_
_entity.id
_entity.type
_entity.pdbx_description
1 polymer ?
#
loop_
_entity_poly.entity_id
_entity_poly.type
_entity_poly.pdbx_seq_one_letter_code
_entity_poly.pdbx_strand_id
1 'polypeptide(L)'
;MLLLPQELFYRTLSEQSGFSVADDGDLMSLLTRLATVKTEYDKVAGALNDVRENGYGIVVPGLDELKLEEPEIMKQGGRYGVRLKASAPSIHMIRADIETAVSPIVGNEKQSEDMVNYLLQEFEGDTSKIWQSNIFGRSFHELVSEDLQNKLQRMPDDARKKLQETLTRIINEGSGGLICIIL
;
A
#
# COMPACT_ATOMS: atom_id res chain seq x y z
N MET A 1 -8.29 35.80 -32.11
CA MET A 1 -8.09 34.69 -31.15
C MET A 1 -7.12 33.72 -31.80
N LEU A 2 -5.87 33.66 -31.34
CA LEU A 2 -4.87 32.74 -31.90
C LEU A 2 -5.23 31.32 -31.43
N LEU A 3 -5.70 30.48 -32.35
CA LEU A 3 -5.88 29.05 -32.10
C LEU A 3 -4.49 28.41 -32.04
N LEU A 4 -4.12 27.85 -30.89
CA LEU A 4 -2.96 26.98 -30.77
C LEU A 4 -3.09 25.86 -31.81
N PRO A 5 -2.04 25.55 -32.60
CA PRO A 5 -2.03 24.36 -33.44
C PRO A 5 -2.33 23.14 -32.58
N GLN A 6 -3.36 22.36 -32.94
CA GLN A 6 -3.80 21.18 -32.18
C GLN A 6 -2.64 20.21 -31.91
N GLU A 7 -1.70 20.08 -32.84
CA GLU A 7 -0.49 19.26 -32.69
C GLU A 7 0.39 19.70 -31.50
N LEU A 8 0.55 21.01 -31.28
CA LEU A 8 1.32 21.53 -30.14
C LEU A 8 0.60 21.26 -28.81
N PHE A 9 -0.74 21.30 -28.81
CA PHE A 9 -1.53 20.94 -27.64
C PHE A 9 -1.32 19.48 -27.24
N TYR A 10 -1.48 18.54 -28.17
CA TYR A 10 -1.32 17.11 -27.92
C TYR A 10 0.10 16.72 -27.54
N ARG A 11 1.10 17.34 -28.16
CA ARG A 11 2.50 17.16 -27.79
C ARG A 11 2.77 17.63 -26.36
N THR A 12 2.33 18.84 -26.01
CA THR A 12 2.52 19.38 -24.66
C THR A 12 1.79 18.53 -23.62
N LEU A 13 0.57 18.10 -23.92
CA LEU A 13 -0.20 17.20 -23.05
C LEU A 13 0.54 15.88 -22.83
N SER A 14 1.10 15.30 -23.89
CA SER A 14 1.84 14.05 -23.79
C SER A 14 3.11 14.19 -22.95
N GLU A 15 3.86 15.28 -23.16
CA GLU A 15 5.08 15.58 -22.41
C GLU A 15 4.79 15.80 -20.91
N GLN A 16 3.70 16.50 -20.56
CA GLN A 16 3.36 16.81 -19.17
C GLN A 16 2.69 15.66 -18.43
N SER A 17 1.81 14.92 -19.10
CA SER A 17 1.04 13.84 -18.48
C SER A 17 1.75 12.50 -18.50
N GLY A 18 2.76 12.33 -19.35
CA GLY A 18 3.42 11.04 -19.60
C GLY A 18 2.59 10.04 -20.41
N PHE A 19 1.39 10.41 -20.84
CA PHE A 19 0.55 9.58 -21.71
C PHE A 19 0.77 9.97 -23.18
N SER A 20 0.84 8.98 -24.07
CA SER A 20 0.85 9.25 -25.51
C SER A 20 -0.56 9.64 -25.96
N VAL A 21 -0.74 10.89 -26.39
CA VAL A 21 -2.01 11.40 -26.94
C VAL A 21 -1.70 12.06 -28.28
N ALA A 22 -2.17 11.49 -29.39
CA ALA A 22 -1.94 12.03 -30.72
C ALA A 22 -3.11 12.89 -31.23
N ASP A 23 -4.34 12.60 -30.79
CA ASP A 23 -5.56 13.27 -31.24
C ASP A 23 -6.69 13.28 -30.19
N ASP A 24 -7.84 13.85 -30.58
CA ASP A 24 -9.06 13.91 -29.75
C ASP A 24 -9.59 12.52 -29.36
N GLY A 25 -9.42 11.52 -30.23
CA GLY A 25 -9.86 10.15 -29.99
C GLY A 25 -9.03 9.48 -28.91
N ASP A 26 -7.70 9.62 -28.98
CA ASP A 26 -6.77 9.19 -27.95
C ASP A 26 -7.06 9.87 -26.62
N LEU A 27 -7.32 11.17 -26.65
CA LEU A 27 -7.67 11.94 -25.45
C LEU A 27 -8.96 11.43 -24.82
N MET A 28 -10.00 11.21 -25.62
CA MET A 28 -11.28 10.69 -25.12
C MET A 28 -11.12 9.29 -24.52
N SER A 29 -10.36 8.42 -25.17
CA SER A 29 -10.03 7.07 -24.68
C SER A 29 -9.27 7.13 -23.36
N LEU A 30 -8.27 8.01 -23.25
CA LEU A 30 -7.50 8.23 -22.04
C LEU A 30 -8.40 8.74 -20.90
N LEU A 31 -9.21 9.77 -21.13
CA LEU A 31 -10.12 10.32 -20.11
C LEU A 31 -11.13 9.28 -19.63
N THR A 32 -11.68 8.47 -20.54
CA THR A 32 -12.61 7.39 -20.19
C THR A 32 -11.94 6.36 -19.29
N ARG A 33 -10.70 5.95 -19.62
CA ARG A 33 -9.91 5.02 -18.79
C ARG A 33 -9.58 5.63 -17.43
N LEU A 34 -9.16 6.90 -17.40
CA LEU A 34 -8.84 7.60 -16.16
C LEU A 34 -10.07 7.79 -15.27
N ALA A 35 -11.26 7.99 -15.85
CA ALA A 35 -12.50 8.03 -15.09
C ALA A 35 -12.76 6.70 -14.36
N THR A 36 -12.55 5.56 -15.02
CA THR A 36 -12.65 4.25 -14.37
C THR A 36 -11.62 4.09 -13.26
N VAL A 37 -10.35 4.44 -13.52
CA VAL A 37 -9.28 4.37 -12.50
C VAL A 37 -9.60 5.27 -11.31
N LYS A 38 -10.10 6.49 -11.56
CA LYS A 38 -10.48 7.42 -10.51
C LYS A 38 -11.58 6.84 -9.63
N THR A 39 -12.62 6.26 -10.22
CA THR A 39 -13.71 5.63 -9.46
C THR A 39 -13.19 4.51 -8.55
N GLU A 40 -12.31 3.65 -9.05
CA GLU A 40 -11.73 2.58 -8.22
C GLU A 40 -10.77 3.12 -7.15
N TYR A 41 -9.99 4.16 -7.47
CA TYR A 41 -9.11 4.82 -6.49
C TYR A 41 -9.92 5.52 -5.40
N ASP A 42 -10.99 6.23 -5.75
CA ASP A 42 -11.85 6.95 -4.81
C ASP A 42 -12.42 6.01 -3.74
N LYS A 43 -12.71 4.75 -4.09
CA LYS A 43 -13.16 3.71 -3.13
C LYS A 43 -12.12 3.45 -2.04
N VAL A 44 -10.83 3.46 -2.38
CA VAL A 44 -9.74 3.09 -1.46
C VAL A 44 -8.99 4.30 -0.87
N ALA A 45 -9.17 5.50 -1.43
CA ALA A 45 -8.39 6.69 -1.10
C ALA A 45 -8.46 7.06 0.39
N GLY A 46 -9.65 6.99 1.00
CA GLY A 46 -9.83 7.25 2.43
C GLY A 46 -9.02 6.28 3.30
N ALA A 47 -9.16 4.98 3.04
CA ALA A 47 -8.41 3.93 3.75
C ALA A 47 -6.90 4.08 3.59
N LEU A 48 -6.42 4.50 2.41
CA LEU A 48 -5.01 4.77 2.16
C LEU A 48 -4.49 5.96 2.98
N ASN A 49 -5.30 6.98 3.21
CA ASN A 49 -4.91 8.09 4.07
C ASN A 49 -4.91 7.66 5.54
N ASP A 50 -5.95 6.96 5.98
CA ASP A 50 -6.07 6.47 7.36
C ASP A 50 -4.91 5.54 7.74
N VAL A 51 -4.54 4.60 6.85
CA VAL A 51 -3.43 3.67 7.12
C VAL A 51 -2.08 4.40 7.14
N ARG A 52 -1.92 5.49 6.38
CA ARG A 52 -0.70 6.31 6.39
C ARG A 52 -0.59 7.13 7.66
N GLU A 53 -1.68 7.68 8.16
CA GLU A 53 -1.67 8.51 9.36
C GLU A 53 -1.67 7.66 10.64
N ASN A 54 -2.60 6.70 10.72
CA ASN A 54 -2.94 5.98 11.95
C ASN A 54 -2.43 4.53 11.96
N GLY A 55 -1.89 4.03 10.85
CA GLY A 55 -1.40 2.65 10.73
C GLY A 55 -2.48 1.62 10.41
N TYR A 56 -3.76 2.03 10.35
CA TYR A 56 -4.88 1.16 10.01
C TYR A 56 -5.92 1.91 9.16
N GLY A 57 -6.33 1.31 8.03
CA GLY A 57 -7.33 1.88 7.13
C GLY A 57 -8.37 0.85 6.72
N ILE A 58 -9.63 1.28 6.56
CA ILE A 58 -10.75 0.39 6.23
C ILE A 58 -11.43 0.91 4.97
N VAL A 59 -11.53 0.04 3.97
CA VAL A 59 -12.40 0.25 2.81
C VAL A 59 -13.77 -0.31 3.16
N VAL A 60 -14.73 0.59 3.29
CA VAL A 60 -16.12 0.21 3.52
C VAL A 60 -16.72 -0.27 2.20
N PRO A 61 -17.35 -1.46 2.15
CA PRO A 61 -17.98 -1.94 0.93
C PRO A 61 -19.08 -1.01 0.43
N GLY A 62 -19.17 -0.91 -0.89
CA GLY A 62 -20.27 -0.22 -1.55
C GLY A 62 -21.61 -0.92 -1.35
N LEU A 63 -22.71 -0.21 -1.61
CA LEU A 63 -24.06 -0.80 -1.57
C LEU A 63 -24.22 -1.90 -2.62
N ASP A 64 -23.51 -1.80 -3.73
CA ASP A 64 -23.45 -2.79 -4.82
C ASP A 64 -22.74 -4.09 -4.42
N GLU A 65 -21.94 -4.06 -3.34
CA GLU A 65 -21.24 -5.23 -2.81
C GLU A 65 -22.04 -5.96 -1.71
N LEU A 66 -23.18 -5.39 -1.29
CA LEU A 66 -24.07 -6.01 -0.32
C LEU A 66 -24.84 -7.18 -0.94
N LYS A 67 -24.68 -8.35 -0.34
CA LYS A 67 -25.45 -9.56 -0.65
C LYS A 67 -26.50 -9.77 0.42
N LEU A 68 -27.77 -9.69 0.04
CA LEU A 68 -28.90 -10.07 0.88
C LEU A 68 -29.18 -11.57 0.69
N GLU A 69 -29.16 -12.33 1.78
CA GLU A 69 -29.60 -13.73 1.79
C GLU A 69 -31.13 -13.80 1.85
N GLU A 70 -31.69 -14.92 1.41
CA GLU A 70 -33.15 -15.11 1.44
C GLU A 70 -33.69 -15.02 2.87
N PRO A 71 -34.84 -14.32 3.07
CA PRO A 71 -35.45 -14.19 4.38
C PRO A 71 -35.95 -15.54 4.92
N GLU A 72 -35.55 -15.88 6.14
CA GLU A 72 -35.99 -17.12 6.80
C GLU A 72 -36.99 -16.82 7.92
N ILE A 73 -38.09 -17.58 7.98
CA ILE A 73 -39.03 -17.50 9.11
C ILE A 73 -38.40 -18.16 10.32
N MET A 74 -38.28 -17.41 11.41
CA MET A 74 -37.85 -17.89 12.70
C MET A 74 -39.02 -18.05 13.65
N LYS A 75 -38.95 -19.06 14.53
CA LYS A 75 -39.88 -19.23 15.65
C LYS A 75 -39.11 -19.29 16.96
N GLN A 76 -39.40 -18.36 17.87
CA GLN A 76 -38.81 -18.32 19.21
C GLN A 76 -39.88 -18.03 20.25
N GLY A 77 -40.01 -18.91 21.26
CA GLY A 77 -40.97 -18.71 22.36
C GLY A 77 -42.43 -18.51 21.94
N GLY A 78 -42.88 -19.19 20.88
CA GLY A 78 -44.25 -19.08 20.36
C GLY A 78 -44.51 -17.87 19.45
N ARG A 79 -43.52 -17.00 19.22
CA ARG A 79 -43.59 -15.88 18.27
C ARG A 79 -42.89 -16.24 16.95
N TYR A 80 -43.41 -15.68 15.86
CA TYR A 80 -42.81 -15.78 14.52
C TYR A 80 -42.09 -14.46 14.19
N GLY A 81 -40.95 -14.55 13.53
CA GLY A 81 -40.18 -13.42 13.02
C GLY A 81 -39.54 -13.77 11.67
N VAL A 82 -38.95 -12.77 11.03
CA VAL A 82 -38.17 -12.95 9.79
C VAL A 82 -36.73 -12.61 10.09
N ARG A 83 -35.81 -13.52 9.77
CA ARG A 83 -34.37 -13.26 9.80
C ARG A 83 -33.95 -12.75 8.44
N LEU A 84 -33.38 -11.54 8.43
CA LEU A 84 -32.69 -10.97 7.29
C LEU A 84 -31.19 -11.05 7.58
N LYS A 85 -30.42 -11.53 6.60
CA LYS A 85 -28.96 -11.57 6.68
C LYS A 85 -28.38 -10.85 5.46
N ALA A 86 -27.45 -9.94 5.72
CA ALA A 86 -26.70 -9.24 4.69
C ALA A 86 -25.21 -9.48 4.94
N SER A 87 -24.43 -9.58 3.86
CA SER A 87 -22.98 -9.71 3.93
C SER A 87 -22.31 -8.85 2.86
N ALA A 88 -21.16 -8.31 3.16
CA ALA A 88 -20.30 -7.64 2.19
C ALA A 88 -18.82 -7.85 2.58
N PRO A 89 -17.90 -7.89 1.60
CA PRO A 89 -16.48 -7.95 1.88
C PRO A 89 -15.99 -6.62 2.44
N SER A 90 -15.17 -6.63 3.48
CA SER A 90 -14.41 -5.45 3.91
C SER A 90 -12.93 -5.63 3.60
N ILE A 91 -12.25 -4.56 3.20
CA ILE A 91 -10.79 -4.56 3.02
C ILE A 91 -10.17 -3.76 4.14
N HIS A 92 -9.19 -4.36 4.80
CA HIS A 92 -8.44 -3.74 5.89
C HIS A 92 -6.98 -3.61 5.46
N MET A 93 -6.47 -2.39 5.50
CA MET A 93 -5.07 -2.07 5.23
C MET A 93 -4.35 -1.87 6.57
N ILE A 94 -3.19 -2.51 6.73
CA ILE A 94 -2.40 -2.46 7.95
C ILE A 94 -0.99 -2.01 7.57
N ARG A 95 -0.50 -0.92 8.18
CA ARG A 95 0.88 -0.47 8.00
C ARG A 95 1.81 -1.38 8.81
N ALA A 96 2.88 -1.85 8.17
CA ALA A 96 3.95 -2.58 8.82
C ALA A 96 5.26 -1.83 8.56
N ASP A 97 5.88 -1.35 9.63
CA ASP A 97 7.15 -0.64 9.56
C ASP A 97 8.28 -1.68 9.59
N ILE A 98 9.19 -1.63 8.61
CA ILE A 98 10.28 -2.60 8.44
C ILE A 98 11.60 -1.88 8.69
N GLU A 99 12.37 -2.40 9.64
CA GLU A 99 13.70 -1.90 9.98
C GLU A 99 14.78 -2.84 9.47
N THR A 100 15.82 -2.30 8.82
CA THR A 100 17.01 -3.02 8.39
C THR A 100 18.26 -2.23 8.75
N ALA A 101 19.24 -2.92 9.33
CA ALA A 101 20.59 -2.42 9.55
C ALA A 101 21.56 -3.25 8.72
N VAL A 102 22.48 -2.58 8.02
CA VAL A 102 23.58 -3.23 7.29
C VAL A 102 24.86 -2.96 8.06
N SER A 103 25.54 -4.03 8.48
CA SER A 103 26.82 -3.95 9.20
C SER A 103 27.94 -4.42 8.27
N PRO A 104 28.51 -3.54 7.43
CA PRO A 104 29.61 -3.93 6.55
C PRO A 104 30.83 -4.33 7.37
N ILE A 105 31.51 -5.40 6.95
CA ILE A 105 32.76 -5.84 7.58
C ILE A 105 33.90 -5.04 6.96
N VAL A 106 34.49 -4.12 7.73
CA VAL A 106 35.46 -3.12 7.24
C VAL A 106 36.92 -3.58 7.40
N GLY A 107 37.17 -4.77 7.95
CA GLY A 107 38.52 -5.29 8.20
C GLY A 107 38.97 -5.05 9.63
N ASN A 108 40.05 -4.29 9.84
CA ASN A 108 40.60 -4.01 11.18
C ASN A 108 39.99 -2.76 11.84
N GLU A 109 40.33 -2.53 13.11
CA GLU A 109 39.79 -1.43 13.93
C GLU A 109 40.03 -0.05 13.31
N LYS A 110 41.25 0.20 12.82
CA LYS A 110 41.60 1.46 12.18
C LYS A 110 40.80 1.71 10.90
N GLN A 111 40.57 0.67 10.09
CA GLN A 111 39.75 0.78 8.89
C GLN A 111 38.27 1.08 9.22
N SER A 112 37.78 0.53 10.34
CA SER A 112 36.44 0.83 10.84
C SER A 112 36.33 2.29 11.31
N GLU A 113 37.31 2.80 12.04
CA GLU A 113 37.36 4.21 12.47
C GLU A 113 37.45 5.17 11.28
N ASP A 114 38.31 4.89 10.30
CA ASP A 114 38.47 5.70 9.10
C ASP A 114 37.15 5.76 8.30
N MET A 115 36.41 4.65 8.23
CA MET A 115 35.11 4.59 7.56
C MET A 115 34.03 5.38 8.31
N VAL A 116 33.98 5.31 9.65
CA VAL A 116 33.04 6.10 10.45
C VAL A 116 33.32 7.60 10.28
N ASN A 117 34.59 8.01 10.29
CA ASN A 117 34.97 9.40 10.09
C ASN A 117 34.61 9.89 8.68
N TYR A 118 34.88 9.09 7.65
CA TYR A 118 34.48 9.39 6.27
C TYR A 118 32.97 9.61 6.16
N LEU A 119 32.19 8.69 6.74
CA LEU A 119 30.74 8.75 6.77
C LEU A 119 30.26 10.03 7.47
N LEU A 120 30.72 10.29 8.71
CA LEU A 120 30.37 11.49 9.47
C LEU A 120 30.69 12.79 8.72
N GLN A 121 31.83 12.82 8.01
CA GLN A 121 32.27 13.99 7.25
C GLN A 121 31.43 14.24 5.98
N GLU A 122 30.97 13.18 5.30
CA GLU A 122 29.98 13.28 4.21
C GLU A 122 28.58 13.66 4.72
N PHE A 123 28.25 13.34 5.98
CA PHE A 123 26.91 13.55 6.55
C PHE A 123 26.61 15.00 6.98
N GLU A 124 27.60 15.87 7.14
CA GLU A 124 27.38 17.26 7.60
C GLU A 124 26.60 18.13 6.58
N GLY A 125 26.31 17.62 5.37
CA GLY A 125 25.60 18.37 4.32
C GLY A 125 24.24 17.80 3.88
N ASP A 126 24.12 16.48 3.67
CA ASP A 126 22.89 15.85 3.15
C ASP A 126 22.92 14.32 3.30
N THR A 127 22.07 13.76 4.18
CA THR A 127 21.97 12.31 4.43
C THR A 127 21.39 11.52 3.25
N SER A 128 20.81 12.19 2.25
CA SER A 128 20.32 11.52 1.04
C SER A 128 21.45 11.03 0.11
N LYS A 129 22.64 11.64 0.18
CA LYS A 129 23.80 11.27 -0.64
C LYS A 129 24.42 9.92 -0.26
N ILE A 130 24.18 9.47 0.98
CA ILE A 130 24.63 8.17 1.50
C ILE A 130 24.12 7.02 0.65
N TRP A 131 22.86 7.11 0.18
CA TRP A 131 22.25 6.08 -0.64
C TRP A 131 22.94 5.90 -2.00
N GLN A 132 23.53 6.97 -2.52
CA GLN A 132 24.28 6.99 -3.78
C GLN A 132 25.78 6.71 -3.57
N SER A 133 26.25 6.67 -2.32
CA SER A 133 27.64 6.39 -2.01
C SER A 133 27.98 4.93 -2.32
N ASN A 134 29.03 4.73 -3.11
CA ASN A 134 29.54 3.41 -3.45
C ASN A 134 30.40 2.91 -2.29
N ILE A 135 29.91 1.89 -1.58
CA ILE A 135 30.59 1.30 -0.43
C ILE A 135 30.90 -0.16 -0.81
N PHE A 136 32.18 -0.51 -0.93
CA PHE A 136 32.69 -1.84 -1.36
C PHE A 136 32.25 -2.32 -2.75
N GLY A 137 32.18 -1.43 -3.74
CA GLY A 137 31.89 -1.80 -5.13
C GLY A 137 30.43 -2.17 -5.42
N ARG A 138 29.53 -1.96 -4.44
CA ARG A 138 28.07 -1.94 -4.59
C ARG A 138 27.52 -0.64 -4.00
N SER A 139 26.34 -0.22 -4.44
CA SER A 139 25.69 0.93 -3.79
C SER A 139 25.08 0.48 -2.46
N PHE A 140 25.14 1.34 -1.45
CA PHE A 140 24.47 1.07 -0.16
C PHE A 140 22.96 0.81 -0.36
N HIS A 141 22.36 1.49 -1.34
CA HIS A 141 20.98 1.29 -1.77
C HIS A 141 20.69 -0.17 -2.20
N GLU A 142 21.58 -0.81 -2.96
CA GLU A 142 21.40 -2.22 -3.38
C GLU A 142 21.37 -3.18 -2.18
N LEU A 143 22.33 -3.06 -1.26
CA LEU A 143 22.43 -3.94 -0.10
C LEU A 143 21.21 -3.81 0.83
N VAL A 144 20.78 -2.58 1.10
CA VAL A 144 19.59 -2.34 1.94
C VAL A 144 18.31 -2.79 1.24
N SER A 145 18.21 -2.59 -0.08
CA SER A 145 17.03 -2.98 -0.87
C SER A 145 16.85 -4.50 -0.91
N GLU A 146 17.92 -5.27 -1.08
CA GLU A 146 17.88 -6.74 -1.04
C GLU A 146 17.37 -7.25 0.32
N ASP A 147 17.92 -6.74 1.42
CA ASP A 147 17.51 -7.13 2.77
C ASP A 147 16.08 -6.70 3.12
N LEU A 148 15.65 -5.51 2.68
CA LEU A 148 14.27 -5.06 2.81
C LEU A 148 13.31 -5.95 2.02
N GLN A 149 13.67 -6.30 0.78
CA GLN A 149 12.85 -7.17 -0.06
C GLN A 149 12.70 -8.57 0.54
N ASN A 150 13.78 -9.11 1.12
CA ASN A 150 13.75 -10.39 1.84
C ASN A 150 12.83 -10.33 3.06
N LYS A 151 12.84 -9.22 3.83
CA LYS A 151 11.95 -9.05 4.99
C LYS A 151 10.49 -8.87 4.58
N LEU A 152 10.21 -8.15 3.50
CA LEU A 152 8.87 -7.96 2.95
C LEU A 152 8.20 -9.30 2.60
N GLN A 153 8.98 -10.25 2.07
CA GLN A 153 8.47 -11.58 1.70
C GLN A 153 8.55 -12.62 2.82
N ARG A 154 8.96 -12.24 4.03
CA ARG A 154 9.23 -13.18 5.12
C ARG A 154 7.97 -13.78 5.73
N MET A 155 6.82 -13.09 5.68
CA MET A 155 5.58 -13.61 6.23
C MET A 155 5.03 -14.70 5.30
N PRO A 156 4.96 -15.97 5.73
CA PRO A 156 4.47 -17.07 4.90
C PRO A 156 2.95 -16.99 4.70
N ASP A 157 2.46 -17.64 3.64
CA ASP A 157 1.04 -17.57 3.26
C ASP A 157 0.10 -18.14 4.33
N ASP A 158 0.53 -19.14 5.11
CA ASP A 158 -0.27 -19.67 6.21
C ASP A 158 -0.47 -18.65 7.34
N ALA A 159 0.56 -17.86 7.66
CA ALA A 159 0.48 -16.77 8.63
C ALA A 159 -0.43 -15.64 8.12
N ARG A 160 -0.30 -15.27 6.84
CA ARG A 160 -1.19 -14.27 6.18
C ARG A 160 -2.65 -14.71 6.26
N LYS A 161 -2.93 -15.99 5.99
CA LYS A 161 -4.28 -16.56 6.05
C LYS A 161 -4.82 -16.59 7.48
N LYS A 162 -4.02 -17.02 8.46
CA LYS A 162 -4.42 -16.99 9.88
C LYS A 162 -4.76 -15.58 10.33
N LEU A 163 -3.96 -14.58 9.95
CA LEU A 163 -4.22 -13.17 10.25
C LEU A 163 -5.57 -12.71 9.67
N GLN A 164 -5.84 -13.03 8.40
CA GLN A 164 -7.11 -12.71 7.74
C GLN A 164 -8.31 -13.38 8.45
N GLU A 165 -8.20 -14.68 8.78
CA GLU A 165 -9.26 -15.42 9.47
C GLU A 165 -9.52 -14.86 10.86
N THR A 166 -8.47 -14.56 11.63
CA THR A 166 -8.58 -13.94 12.94
C THR A 166 -9.26 -12.58 12.86
N LEU A 167 -8.85 -11.73 11.90
CA LEU A 167 -9.51 -10.44 11.67
C LEU A 167 -11.00 -10.61 11.33
N THR A 168 -11.32 -11.57 10.46
CA THR A 168 -12.70 -11.87 10.07
C THR A 168 -13.55 -12.31 11.26
N ARG A 169 -13.02 -13.15 12.15
CA ARG A 169 -13.74 -13.58 13.36
C ARG A 169 -13.99 -12.43 14.31
N ILE A 170 -13.00 -11.55 14.53
CA ILE A 170 -13.14 -10.39 15.43
C ILE A 170 -14.27 -9.48 14.95
N ILE A 171 -14.32 -9.20 13.65
CA ILE A 171 -15.35 -8.34 13.06
C ILE A 171 -16.75 -8.96 13.22
N ASN A 172 -16.89 -10.28 13.01
CA ASN A 172 -18.19 -10.95 13.05
C ASN A 172 -18.68 -11.28 14.46
N GLU A 173 -17.79 -11.67 15.37
CA GLU A 173 -18.14 -12.19 16.69
C GLU A 173 -18.15 -11.10 17.79
N GLY A 174 -17.60 -9.91 17.51
CA GLY A 174 -17.67 -8.77 18.42
C GLY A 174 -17.00 -8.99 19.78
N SER A 175 -16.06 -9.94 19.87
CA SER A 175 -15.42 -10.33 21.12
C SER A 175 -14.25 -9.40 21.51
N GLY A 176 -14.21 -9.01 22.78
CA GLY A 176 -13.34 -7.96 23.32
C GLY A 176 -11.83 -8.24 23.17
N GLY A 177 -11.23 -7.56 22.20
CA GLY A 177 -9.98 -6.80 22.40
C GLY A 177 -8.64 -7.53 22.45
N LEU A 178 -8.58 -8.87 22.42
CA LEU A 178 -7.30 -9.58 22.52
C LEU A 178 -7.01 -10.47 21.30
N ILE A 179 -6.02 -10.04 20.51
CA ILE A 179 -5.36 -10.85 19.50
C ILE A 179 -4.09 -11.40 20.11
N CYS A 180 -4.00 -12.72 20.27
CA CYS A 180 -2.74 -13.39 20.62
C CYS A 180 -2.16 -14.03 19.36
N ILE A 181 -1.03 -13.51 18.88
CA ILE A 181 -0.24 -14.11 17.82
C ILE A 181 0.95 -14.78 18.49
N ILE A 182 1.02 -16.11 18.41
CA ILE A 182 2.16 -16.89 18.87
C ILE A 182 3.09 -17.08 17.67
N LEU A 183 4.34 -16.61 17.80
CA LEU A 183 5.39 -16.69 16.78
C LEU A 183 6.33 -17.87 17.02
#